data_AF-A0A9E4BBK7-F1
#
_entry.id   AF-A0A9E4BBK7-F1
#
_cell.length_a   1.000
_cell.length_b   1.000
_cell.length_c   1.000
_cell.angle_alpha   90.00
_cell.angle_beta   90.00
_cell.angle_gamma   90.00
#
_symmetry.space_group_name_H-M   'P 1'
#
loop_
_entity.id
_entity.type
_entity.pdbx_description
1 polymer ?
#
loop_
_entity_poly.entity_id
_entity_poly.type
_entity_poly.pdbx_seq_one_letter_code
_entity_poly.pdbx_strand_id
1 'polypeptide(L)'
;MARPQVDNKKLRWTLIAVLAVFIVMADWYADGVGPRLVLGSATFNLTSNPDKARVLIDGEAVGRTPLREVRVRPGERVVRLEHRFHDAVAQRLETGRGEVRDVHIDFPPVAGSLEIVSNPRGAELVVNGEKLEDVSPVLLSPFPTGAHEVSATIHGRQLKTRIAEVLPRQQTDVSFELERVAMSELYVSRSPGNVKLEVDGEPYEPGMTLPIGTYKLRAASPGYEPKELSVELVAGRNEPAIRLVRLQGSLSLAIEPRDATIEVSYPDGGNWRTVSYRDGMAIPTGPVRLRASAVGHRRYEHRLTMQAKPLRHAIRLEKYNIEPGRRFRDTLADGGEGPLLVIVPTGTFRMGSDAGSIDERPVRSVSVSVPFAIAVHETTRGDYVRFKPSEAPDDDIEARLPITGVSWPGAQDYVEWLSEQTGNRYRLPSEAEWEYAARAGTDSRFYFGNDAEQFCGHANIADATFLVQYVKDGTTDCSDDNLRTAAVGTFKPNAFGIHDMLGNVEEWVADCWHDDYRGAPSSQQSRTGGRCAARVIRGGAWDSIPEEATVSYRSSSNRGSGTRGFRVVREL
;
A
#
# COMPACT_ATOMS: atom_id res chain seq x y z
N MET A 1 75.30 83.74 -21.01
CA MET A 1 74.58 83.97 -22.28
C MET A 1 74.19 82.62 -22.86
N ALA A 2 72.95 82.53 -23.32
CA ALA A 2 72.33 81.33 -23.87
C ALA A 2 72.80 81.03 -25.30
N ARG A 3 72.74 79.72 -25.66
CA ARG A 3 72.39 79.16 -27.00
C ARG A 3 73.34 79.46 -28.17
N PRO A 4 73.24 78.76 -29.32
CA PRO A 4 72.70 77.41 -29.62
C PRO A 4 73.54 76.59 -30.66
N GLN A 5 73.08 75.34 -30.93
CA GLN A 5 72.87 74.62 -32.24
C GLN A 5 73.89 74.75 -33.42
N VAL A 6 74.07 73.86 -34.43
CA VAL A 6 73.57 72.55 -34.95
C VAL A 6 74.44 72.24 -36.20
N ASP A 7 74.98 71.02 -36.36
CA ASP A 7 74.79 70.04 -37.47
C ASP A 7 75.09 70.47 -38.93
N ASN A 8 76.01 69.76 -39.62
CA ASN A 8 75.75 68.90 -40.80
C ASN A 8 76.98 68.58 -41.68
N LYS A 9 77.04 67.32 -42.12
CA LYS A 9 77.67 66.78 -43.35
C LYS A 9 79.20 66.75 -43.49
N LYS A 10 79.80 65.57 -43.34
CA LYS A 10 80.99 65.12 -44.11
C LYS A 10 80.81 63.67 -44.60
N LEU A 11 81.18 63.49 -45.87
CA LEU A 11 80.66 62.51 -46.82
C LEU A 11 81.83 61.78 -47.52
N ARG A 12 81.74 60.45 -47.58
CA ARG A 12 82.15 59.48 -48.63
C ARG A 12 83.33 59.77 -49.59
N TRP A 13 84.23 58.78 -49.71
CA TRP A 13 84.91 58.34 -50.95
C TRP A 13 85.05 56.78 -50.87
N THR A 14 84.21 55.90 -51.48
CA THR A 14 84.16 55.34 -52.87
C THR A 14 85.52 54.94 -53.47
N LEU A 15 85.78 53.81 -54.16
CA LEU A 15 85.11 52.55 -54.59
C LEU A 15 86.23 51.65 -55.25
N ILE A 16 85.97 50.36 -55.56
CA ILE A 16 86.75 49.41 -56.46
C ILE A 16 87.86 48.60 -55.73
N ALA A 17 87.69 47.31 -55.37
CA ALA A 17 87.56 46.05 -56.13
C ALA A 17 88.89 45.38 -56.54
N VAL A 18 89.16 44.23 -55.89
CA VAL A 18 89.72 42.96 -56.41
C VAL A 18 91.05 42.99 -57.17
N LEU A 19 92.10 42.38 -56.60
CA LEU A 19 92.80 41.14 -57.06
C LEU A 19 94.23 41.10 -56.46
N ALA A 20 94.71 39.88 -56.19
CA ALA A 20 96.12 39.46 -56.25
C ALA A 20 97.01 39.83 -55.03
N VAL A 21 97.53 38.90 -54.20
CA VAL A 21 98.49 37.78 -54.45
C VAL A 21 99.86 38.12 -53.81
N PHE A 22 100.34 37.18 -53.00
CA PHE A 22 101.73 36.87 -52.61
C PHE A 22 102.40 37.71 -51.51
N ILE A 23 102.59 37.16 -50.30
CA ILE A 23 103.60 36.16 -49.82
C ILE A 23 104.96 36.86 -49.56
N VAL A 24 105.51 36.78 -48.34
CA VAL A 24 106.71 35.98 -47.93
C VAL A 24 107.05 36.50 -46.51
N MET A 25 107.27 35.77 -45.40
CA MET A 25 107.40 34.35 -45.06
C MET A 25 107.17 34.14 -43.55
N ALA A 26 106.44 33.09 -43.20
CA ALA A 26 106.82 32.15 -42.13
C ALA A 26 106.16 30.80 -42.46
N ASP A 27 106.51 30.30 -43.64
CA ASP A 27 106.32 28.92 -44.15
C ASP A 27 107.60 28.13 -43.82
N TRP A 28 107.65 26.82 -43.62
CA TRP A 28 106.70 25.71 -43.48
C TRP A 28 107.60 24.48 -43.23
N TYR A 29 107.17 23.53 -42.40
CA TYR A 29 107.39 22.07 -42.47
C TYR A 29 107.12 21.49 -41.07
N ALA A 30 106.40 20.39 -40.86
CA ALA A 30 105.26 19.73 -41.48
C ALA A 30 104.83 18.64 -40.47
N ASP A 31 103.53 18.33 -40.48
CA ASP A 31 102.89 17.08 -40.03
C ASP A 31 102.96 16.63 -38.56
N GLY A 32 101.83 16.84 -37.87
CA GLY A 32 101.46 16.15 -36.64
C GLY A 32 99.96 16.30 -36.38
N VAL A 33 99.22 15.24 -36.69
CA VAL A 33 97.75 15.10 -36.57
C VAL A 33 97.21 15.61 -35.23
N GLY A 34 96.34 16.63 -35.26
CA GLY A 34 95.56 17.11 -34.12
C GLY A 34 94.06 17.08 -34.45
N PRO A 35 93.21 16.43 -33.64
CA PRO A 35 91.82 16.15 -34.01
C PRO A 35 90.99 17.42 -34.12
N ARG A 36 90.16 17.50 -35.18
CA ARG A 36 88.97 18.37 -35.18
C ARG A 36 88.12 17.98 -33.98
N LEU A 37 88.10 18.82 -32.94
CA LEU A 37 87.15 18.74 -31.82
C LEU A 37 85.75 19.00 -32.38
N VAL A 38 85.11 17.95 -32.88
CA VAL A 38 83.66 17.91 -33.01
C VAL A 38 83.15 17.80 -31.58
N LEU A 39 82.78 18.93 -30.96
CA LEU A 39 82.01 18.95 -29.72
C LEU A 39 80.71 18.19 -29.99
N GLY A 40 80.64 16.91 -29.62
CA GLY A 40 79.38 16.19 -29.78
C GLY A 40 78.37 16.72 -28.78
N SER A 41 77.13 16.88 -29.21
CA SER A 41 76.00 17.24 -28.36
C SER A 41 75.33 15.98 -27.79
N ALA A 42 74.71 16.12 -26.63
CA ALA A 42 73.64 15.23 -26.18
C ALA A 42 72.28 15.95 -26.37
N THR A 43 71.19 15.21 -26.31
CA THR A 43 69.84 15.74 -26.55
C THR A 43 68.89 15.32 -25.45
N PHE A 44 68.16 16.26 -24.86
CA PHE A 44 67.06 15.96 -23.95
C PHE A 44 65.70 16.13 -24.63
N ASN A 45 64.80 15.18 -24.38
CA ASN A 45 63.37 15.36 -24.55
C ASN A 45 62.73 15.40 -23.15
N LEU A 46 62.18 16.55 -22.77
CA LEU A 46 61.70 16.81 -21.42
C LEU A 46 60.19 16.89 -21.39
N THR A 47 59.59 16.08 -20.52
CA THR A 47 58.16 16.13 -20.22
C THR A 47 57.97 16.25 -18.72
N SER A 48 56.83 16.78 -18.28
CA SER A 48 56.49 16.87 -16.87
C SER A 48 55.00 16.70 -16.64
N ASN A 49 54.66 16.41 -15.38
CA ASN A 49 53.30 16.38 -14.89
C ASN A 49 53.20 17.25 -13.62
N PRO A 50 52.44 18.36 -13.65
CA PRO A 50 51.72 18.91 -14.81
C PRO A 50 52.65 19.38 -15.93
N ASP A 51 52.09 19.56 -17.13
CA ASP A 51 52.81 20.07 -18.29
C ASP A 51 53.10 21.59 -18.17
N LYS A 52 53.78 22.19 -19.16
CA LYS A 52 54.07 23.64 -19.24
C LYS A 52 54.93 24.19 -18.11
N ALA A 53 55.65 23.34 -17.40
CA ALA A 53 56.64 23.74 -16.41
C ALA A 53 57.82 24.44 -17.10
N ARG A 54 58.27 25.57 -16.53
CA ARG A 54 59.45 26.30 -17.00
C ARG A 54 60.69 25.46 -16.71
N VAL A 55 61.49 25.19 -17.75
CA VAL A 55 62.71 24.39 -17.66
C VAL A 55 63.92 25.30 -17.64
N LEU A 56 64.80 25.09 -16.66
CA LEU A 56 66.13 25.66 -16.59
C LEU A 56 67.18 24.55 -16.63
N ILE A 57 68.19 24.66 -17.49
CA ILE A 57 69.32 23.73 -17.57
C ILE A 57 70.57 24.50 -17.16
N ASP A 58 71.26 24.04 -16.13
CA ASP A 58 72.44 24.69 -15.54
C ASP A 58 72.19 26.18 -15.18
N GLY A 59 70.95 26.52 -14.85
CA GLY A 59 70.53 27.88 -14.49
C GLY A 59 69.99 28.73 -15.64
N GLU A 60 70.13 28.29 -16.90
CA GLU A 60 69.61 29.02 -18.07
C GLU A 60 68.22 28.52 -18.46
N ALA A 61 67.27 29.45 -18.68
CA ALA A 61 65.91 29.10 -19.09
C ALA A 61 65.88 28.66 -20.57
N VAL A 62 65.43 27.42 -20.82
CA VAL A 62 65.44 26.82 -22.15
C VAL A 62 64.05 26.68 -22.79
N GLY A 63 62.97 26.75 -22.00
CA GLY A 63 61.60 26.68 -22.50
C GLY A 63 60.58 26.16 -21.49
N ARG A 64 59.49 25.55 -21.97
CA ARG A 64 58.46 24.90 -21.14
C ARG A 64 58.15 23.49 -21.64
N THR A 65 57.96 22.54 -20.72
CA THR A 65 57.58 21.17 -21.07
C THR A 65 56.23 21.11 -21.81
N PRO A 66 56.01 20.18 -22.75
CA PRO A 66 57.01 19.27 -23.31
C PRO A 66 58.02 20.01 -24.22
N LEU A 67 59.31 19.74 -24.01
CA LEU A 67 60.40 20.21 -24.89
C LEU A 67 61.03 19.03 -25.59
N ARG A 68 61.32 19.16 -26.88
CA ARG A 68 61.99 18.14 -27.68
C ARG A 68 63.29 18.67 -28.25
N GLU A 69 64.22 17.76 -28.46
CA GLU A 69 65.49 18.03 -29.14
C GLU A 69 66.35 19.12 -28.49
N VAL A 70 66.29 19.26 -27.16
CA VAL A 70 67.08 20.26 -26.43
C VAL A 70 68.54 19.81 -26.41
N ARG A 71 69.38 20.47 -27.22
CA ARG A 71 70.81 20.15 -27.30
C ARG A 71 71.55 20.65 -26.07
N VAL A 72 72.25 19.75 -25.39
CA VAL A 72 73.08 20.06 -24.23
C VAL A 72 74.50 19.54 -24.45
N ARG A 73 75.44 20.07 -23.68
CA ARG A 73 76.81 19.53 -23.65
C ARG A 73 76.80 18.18 -22.90
N PRO A 74 77.55 17.15 -23.34
CA PRO A 74 77.71 15.91 -22.60
C PRO A 74 78.26 16.14 -21.17
N GLY A 75 78.00 15.21 -20.25
CA GLY A 75 78.34 15.28 -18.83
C GLY A 75 77.12 15.51 -17.92
N GLU A 76 77.37 15.74 -16.62
CA GLU A 76 76.33 16.04 -15.62
C GLU A 76 75.69 17.41 -15.90
N ARG A 77 74.35 17.44 -15.90
CA ARG A 77 73.51 18.63 -16.10
C ARG A 77 72.49 18.71 -14.98
N VAL A 78 72.25 19.92 -14.47
CA VAL A 78 71.16 20.17 -13.51
C VAL A 78 69.95 20.69 -14.27
N VAL A 79 68.89 19.89 -14.32
CA VAL A 79 67.61 20.28 -14.90
C VAL A 79 66.66 20.67 -13.78
N ARG A 80 66.28 21.95 -13.72
CA ARG A 80 65.33 22.50 -12.75
C ARG A 80 64.02 22.85 -13.46
N LEU A 81 62.91 22.33 -12.94
CA LEU A 81 61.57 22.62 -13.40
C LEU A 81 60.87 23.51 -12.37
N GLU A 82 60.22 24.55 -12.87
CA GLU A 82 59.43 25.47 -12.06
C GLU A 82 58.00 25.51 -12.60
N HIS A 83 57.03 25.32 -11.72
CA HIS A 83 55.62 25.38 -12.06
C HIS A 83 54.88 26.30 -11.09
N ARG A 84 53.84 26.99 -11.57
CA ARG A 84 53.13 28.00 -10.77
C ARG A 84 52.46 27.41 -9.53
N PHE A 85 51.97 26.18 -9.64
CA PHE A 85 51.21 25.48 -8.61
C PHE A 85 52.03 24.40 -7.88
N HIS A 86 53.34 24.28 -8.13
CA HIS A 86 54.18 23.28 -7.43
C HIS A 86 55.52 23.87 -7.01
N ASP A 87 56.12 23.29 -5.97
CA ASP A 87 57.49 23.61 -5.60
C ASP A 87 58.47 23.24 -6.72
N ALA A 88 59.52 24.05 -6.91
CA ALA A 88 60.52 23.78 -7.95
C ALA A 88 61.24 22.44 -7.70
N VAL A 89 61.37 21.62 -8.75
CA VAL A 89 62.06 20.32 -8.71
C VAL A 89 63.36 20.44 -9.47
N ALA A 90 64.46 19.93 -8.93
CA ALA A 90 65.75 19.87 -9.63
C ALA A 90 66.28 18.43 -9.67
N GLN A 91 66.71 17.98 -10.84
CA GLN A 91 67.28 16.66 -11.05
C GLN A 91 68.64 16.78 -11.74
N ARG A 92 69.60 15.99 -11.28
CA ARG A 92 70.91 15.82 -11.91
C ARG A 92 70.84 14.69 -12.93
N LEU A 93 71.24 14.97 -14.16
CA LEU A 93 71.20 14.04 -15.27
C LEU A 93 72.56 13.98 -15.95
N GLU A 94 73.10 12.79 -16.14
CA GLU A 94 74.35 12.58 -16.87
C GLU A 94 74.06 12.12 -18.30
N THR A 95 74.79 12.66 -19.29
CA THR A 95 74.61 12.28 -20.70
C THR A 95 75.93 12.07 -21.42
N GLY A 96 75.99 11.01 -22.22
CA GLY A 96 77.08 10.70 -23.13
C GLY A 96 76.99 11.48 -24.45
N ARG A 97 78.08 11.46 -25.21
CA ARG A 97 78.16 12.12 -26.51
C ARG A 97 77.23 11.45 -27.53
N GLY A 98 76.33 12.22 -28.16
CA GLY A 98 75.37 11.71 -29.15
C GLY A 98 74.15 11.01 -28.54
N GLU A 99 74.07 10.91 -27.21
CA GLU A 99 72.94 10.31 -26.51
C GLU A 99 71.70 11.19 -26.62
N VAL A 100 70.54 10.56 -26.88
CA VAL A 100 69.22 11.18 -26.76
C VAL A 100 68.58 10.59 -25.52
N ARG A 101 68.20 11.44 -24.56
CA ARG A 101 67.62 11.01 -23.29
C ARG A 101 66.24 11.60 -23.11
N ASP A 102 65.24 10.72 -23.01
CA ASP A 102 63.88 11.06 -22.66
C ASP A 102 63.75 11.13 -21.14
N VAL A 103 63.21 12.23 -20.64
CA VAL A 103 63.13 12.53 -19.21
C VAL A 103 61.72 13.01 -18.89
N HIS A 104 61.07 12.31 -17.97
CA HIS A 104 59.79 12.68 -17.40
C HIS A 104 59.97 13.05 -15.93
N ILE A 105 59.46 14.20 -15.51
CA ILE A 105 59.54 14.68 -14.13
C ILE A 105 58.15 14.99 -13.60
N ASP A 106 57.71 14.23 -12.61
CA ASP A 106 56.51 14.53 -11.83
C ASP A 106 56.83 15.54 -10.73
N PHE A 107 55.98 16.55 -10.58
CA PHE A 107 56.04 17.44 -9.43
C PHE A 107 55.41 16.74 -8.21
N PRO A 108 56.07 16.75 -7.03
CA PRO A 108 55.43 16.28 -5.81
C PRO A 108 54.12 17.04 -5.51
N PRO A 109 53.09 16.36 -4.98
CA PRO A 109 51.90 17.03 -4.50
C PRO A 109 52.25 18.05 -3.43
N VAL A 110 51.73 19.27 -3.58
CA VAL A 110 51.84 20.31 -2.56
C VAL A 110 50.47 20.92 -2.35
N ALA A 111 50.16 21.22 -1.10
CA ALA A 111 48.87 21.78 -0.70
C ALA A 111 49.01 23.26 -0.33
N GLY A 112 47.95 24.00 -0.56
CA GLY A 112 47.68 25.29 0.06
C GLY A 112 46.49 25.19 1.01
N SER A 113 45.81 26.31 1.21
CA SER A 113 44.53 26.38 1.92
C SER A 113 43.56 27.26 1.13
N LEU A 114 42.27 26.94 1.17
CA LEU A 114 41.22 27.69 0.49
C LEU A 114 40.13 28.09 1.50
N GLU A 115 39.99 29.38 1.77
CA GLU A 115 38.89 29.93 2.57
C GLU A 115 37.77 30.40 1.64
N ILE A 116 36.55 29.91 1.86
CA ILE A 116 35.38 30.28 1.07
C ILE A 116 34.37 30.97 1.98
N VAL A 117 34.04 32.22 1.68
CA VAL A 117 33.09 33.04 2.44
C VAL A 117 31.96 33.50 1.54
N SER A 118 30.74 33.53 2.05
CA SER A 118 29.61 34.17 1.36
C SER A 118 28.96 35.24 2.20
N ASN A 119 28.31 36.19 1.52
CA ASN A 119 27.41 37.16 2.10
C ASN A 119 26.01 37.01 1.43
N PRO A 120 24.98 36.61 2.20
CA PRO A 120 25.03 36.19 3.61
C PRO A 120 25.79 34.86 3.75
N ARG A 121 26.22 34.55 4.98
CA ARG A 121 26.86 33.27 5.32
C ARG A 121 25.86 32.11 5.22
N GLY A 122 26.38 30.90 5.11
CA GLY A 122 25.61 29.66 5.03
C GLY A 122 25.32 29.20 3.61
N ALA A 123 26.10 29.66 2.62
CA ALA A 123 25.96 29.16 1.25
C ALA A 123 26.43 27.71 1.12
N GLU A 124 25.64 26.92 0.40
CA GLU A 124 26.05 25.60 -0.10
C GLU A 124 27.15 25.79 -1.14
N LEU A 125 28.18 24.96 -1.06
CA LEU A 125 29.39 25.09 -1.85
C LEU A 125 29.60 23.87 -2.75
N VAL A 126 30.00 24.13 -3.99
CA VAL A 126 30.44 23.11 -4.94
C VAL A 126 31.83 23.46 -5.42
N VAL A 127 32.76 22.52 -5.34
CA VAL A 127 34.16 22.70 -5.76
C VAL A 127 34.50 21.64 -6.81
N ASN A 128 34.87 22.08 -8.01
CA ASN A 128 35.14 21.23 -9.18
C ASN A 128 34.01 20.23 -9.51
N GLY A 129 32.76 20.64 -9.28
CA GLY A 129 31.57 19.80 -9.49
C GLY A 129 31.18 18.92 -8.29
N GLU A 130 31.98 18.86 -7.24
CA GLU A 130 31.67 18.10 -6.02
C GLU A 130 31.06 18.99 -4.94
N LYS A 131 29.91 18.59 -4.39
CA LYS A 131 29.24 19.33 -3.30
C LYS A 131 29.98 19.09 -1.99
N LEU A 132 30.28 20.17 -1.26
CA LEU A 132 30.85 20.10 0.08
C LEU A 132 29.75 19.81 1.11
N GLU A 133 30.11 19.10 2.18
CA GLU A 133 29.22 18.91 3.35
C GLU A 133 29.10 20.20 4.16
N ASP A 134 30.19 20.96 4.28
CA ASP A 134 30.22 22.25 4.97
C ASP A 134 29.61 23.38 4.13
N VAL A 135 29.06 24.37 4.84
CA VAL A 135 28.59 25.64 4.26
C VAL A 135 29.56 26.77 4.58
N SER A 136 29.55 27.82 3.77
CA SER A 136 30.41 29.00 4.01
C SER A 136 30.05 29.74 5.33
N PRO A 137 31.03 30.31 6.07
CA PRO A 137 32.46 30.30 5.78
C PRO A 137 33.10 28.94 6.11
N VAL A 138 33.98 28.45 5.23
CA VAL A 138 34.74 27.22 5.44
C VAL A 138 36.19 27.41 5.03
N LEU A 139 37.13 26.84 5.80
CA LEU A 139 38.55 26.79 5.48
C LEU A 139 38.94 25.34 5.14
N LEU A 140 39.27 25.09 3.88
CA LEU A 140 39.76 23.80 3.41
C LEU A 140 41.29 23.78 3.52
N SER A 141 41.83 22.97 4.43
CA SER A 141 43.27 22.84 4.64
C SER A 141 43.62 21.45 5.21
N PRO A 142 44.55 20.69 4.59
CA PRO A 142 45.24 21.00 3.34
C PRO A 142 44.31 20.91 2.12
N PHE A 143 44.50 21.78 1.12
CA PHE A 143 43.72 21.77 -0.14
C PHE A 143 44.66 21.71 -1.36
N PRO A 144 44.35 20.93 -2.41
CA PRO A 144 45.19 20.82 -3.60
C PRO A 144 45.50 22.18 -4.22
N THR A 145 46.69 22.31 -4.77
CA THR A 145 47.12 23.49 -5.53
C THR A 145 46.64 23.40 -6.97
N GLY A 146 46.38 24.54 -7.60
CA GLY A 146 45.83 24.60 -8.95
C GLY A 146 44.68 25.59 -9.08
N ALA A 147 44.07 25.60 -10.26
CA ALA A 147 42.84 26.36 -10.51
C ALA A 147 41.64 25.46 -10.19
N HIS A 148 40.77 25.93 -9.31
CA HIS A 148 39.57 25.20 -8.87
C HIS A 148 38.33 26.04 -9.14
N GLU A 149 37.30 25.44 -9.72
CA GLU A 149 36.00 26.09 -9.87
C GLU A 149 35.24 25.98 -8.56
N VAL A 150 34.83 27.11 -8.00
CA VAL A 150 34.08 27.21 -6.75
C VAL A 150 32.76 27.88 -7.05
N SER A 151 31.66 27.25 -6.66
CA SER A 151 30.31 27.80 -6.77
C SER A 151 29.66 27.90 -5.39
N ALA A 152 28.91 28.97 -5.16
CA ALA A 152 28.17 29.20 -3.93
C ALA A 152 26.70 29.53 -4.24
N THR A 153 25.78 28.93 -3.49
CA THR A 153 24.33 29.17 -3.63
C THR A 153 23.62 29.17 -2.28
N ILE A 154 22.55 29.97 -2.19
CA ILE A 154 21.61 29.98 -1.06
C ILE A 154 20.21 29.99 -1.67
N HIS A 155 19.29 29.22 -1.11
CA HIS A 155 17.90 29.23 -1.54
C HIS A 155 17.33 30.67 -1.57
N GLY A 156 16.75 31.07 -2.70
CA GLY A 156 16.25 32.43 -2.92
C GLY A 156 17.31 33.48 -3.31
N ARG A 157 18.54 33.06 -3.60
CA ARG A 157 19.64 33.92 -4.05
C ARG A 157 20.32 33.36 -5.30
N GLN A 158 21.09 34.20 -5.99
CA GLN A 158 21.77 33.81 -7.22
C GLN A 158 22.88 32.80 -6.93
N LEU A 159 23.00 31.76 -7.75
CA LEU A 159 24.20 30.93 -7.86
C LEU A 159 25.32 31.78 -8.47
N LYS A 160 26.49 31.83 -7.82
CA LYS A 160 27.70 32.47 -8.38
C LYS A 160 28.85 31.48 -8.41
N THR A 161 29.64 31.53 -9.49
CA THR A 161 30.81 30.67 -9.72
C THR A 161 32.06 31.52 -9.94
N ARG A 162 33.19 31.08 -9.39
CA ARG A 162 34.51 31.73 -9.51
C ARG A 162 35.61 30.69 -9.63
N ILE A 163 36.71 31.04 -10.28
CA ILE A 163 37.94 30.23 -10.28
C ILE A 163 38.85 30.69 -9.14
N ALA A 164 39.24 29.76 -8.26
CA ALA A 164 40.18 29.95 -7.17
C ALA A 164 41.54 29.35 -7.55
N GLU A 165 42.59 30.17 -7.62
CA GLU A 165 43.95 29.71 -7.90
C GLU A 165 44.73 29.49 -6.59
N VAL A 166 44.79 28.24 -6.13
CA VAL A 166 45.42 27.88 -4.86
C VAL A 166 46.92 27.65 -5.07
N LEU A 167 47.74 28.45 -4.38
CA LEU A 167 49.21 28.40 -4.46
C LEU A 167 49.82 27.54 -3.33
N PRO A 168 51.02 26.95 -3.55
CA PRO A 168 51.71 26.14 -2.55
C PRO A 168 51.90 26.87 -1.22
N ARG A 169 51.43 26.25 -0.12
CA ARG A 169 51.62 26.74 1.27
C ARG A 169 51.07 28.15 1.52
N GLN A 170 50.16 28.62 0.67
CA GLN A 170 49.46 29.90 0.83
C GLN A 170 47.98 29.66 1.06
N GLN A 171 47.35 30.58 1.79
CA GLN A 171 45.90 30.66 1.89
C GLN A 171 45.36 31.50 0.74
N THR A 172 44.30 31.01 0.09
CA THR A 172 43.55 31.70 -0.95
C THR A 172 42.14 31.96 -0.45
N ASP A 173 41.66 33.20 -0.56
CA ASP A 173 40.33 33.58 -0.08
C ASP A 173 39.40 33.83 -1.26
N VAL A 174 38.20 33.23 -1.23
CA VAL A 174 37.15 33.43 -2.23
C VAL A 174 35.88 33.91 -1.55
N SER A 175 35.43 35.09 -1.93
CA SER A 175 34.20 35.68 -1.41
C SER A 175 33.07 35.70 -2.44
N PHE A 176 31.84 35.45 -2.01
CA PHE A 176 30.63 35.52 -2.83
C PHE A 176 29.61 36.50 -2.25
N GLU A 177 29.18 37.46 -3.05
CA GLU A 177 28.03 38.32 -2.76
C GLU A 177 26.79 37.76 -3.45
N LEU A 178 25.88 37.13 -2.71
CA LEU A 178 24.74 36.40 -3.29
C LEU A 178 23.50 37.30 -3.26
N GLU A 179 23.12 37.88 -4.38
CA GLU A 179 21.96 38.78 -4.48
C GLU A 179 20.63 38.00 -4.41
N ARG A 180 19.57 38.64 -3.91
CA ARG A 180 18.22 38.05 -3.87
C ARG A 180 17.71 37.84 -5.29
N VAL A 181 17.08 36.69 -5.53
CA VAL A 181 16.33 36.41 -6.75
C VAL A 181 14.85 36.70 -6.47
N ALA A 182 14.14 37.21 -7.47
CA ALA A 182 12.70 37.38 -7.36
C ALA A 182 12.02 36.01 -7.29
N MET A 183 11.27 35.78 -6.22
CA MET A 183 10.64 34.51 -5.91
C MET A 183 9.12 34.58 -6.15
N SER A 184 8.52 33.41 -6.33
CA SER A 184 7.11 33.20 -6.64
C SER A 184 6.60 31.95 -5.91
N GLU A 185 5.32 31.95 -5.53
CA GLU A 185 4.67 30.81 -4.88
C GLU A 185 3.84 30.01 -5.88
N LEU A 186 4.01 28.68 -5.87
CA LEU A 186 3.29 27.77 -6.74
C LEU A 186 2.24 26.96 -5.95
N TYR A 187 0.98 27.04 -6.37
CA TYR A 187 -0.15 26.26 -5.85
C TYR A 187 -0.87 25.50 -6.95
N VAL A 188 -0.49 24.26 -7.21
CA VAL A 188 -1.12 23.44 -8.25
C VAL A 188 -2.43 22.83 -7.76
N SER A 189 -3.54 23.15 -8.41
CA SER A 189 -4.81 22.44 -8.21
C SER A 189 -4.83 21.16 -9.04
N ARG A 190 -5.26 20.04 -8.44
CA ARG A 190 -5.17 18.70 -9.05
C ARG A 190 -6.46 17.90 -8.98
N SER A 191 -6.77 17.21 -10.07
CA SER A 191 -7.88 16.26 -10.16
C SER A 191 -7.44 15.01 -10.91
N PRO A 192 -7.49 13.80 -10.30
CA PRO A 192 -7.95 13.52 -8.93
C PRO A 192 -7.00 14.06 -7.83
N GLY A 193 -7.48 14.08 -6.57
CA GLY A 193 -6.74 14.68 -5.45
C GLY A 193 -5.44 13.97 -5.05
N ASN A 194 -5.27 12.71 -5.46
CA ASN A 194 -4.11 11.85 -5.16
C ASN A 194 -3.03 11.85 -6.26
N VAL A 195 -3.04 12.84 -7.15
CA VAL A 195 -2.03 12.99 -8.20
C VAL A 195 -0.67 13.34 -7.60
N LYS A 196 0.36 12.57 -7.97
CA LYS A 196 1.75 12.92 -7.70
C LYS A 196 2.19 13.99 -8.70
N LEU A 197 2.83 15.02 -8.18
CA LEU A 197 3.28 16.18 -8.94
C LEU A 197 4.79 16.32 -8.80
N GLU A 198 5.45 16.68 -9.88
CA GLU A 198 6.87 16.98 -9.96
C GLU A 198 7.06 18.33 -10.66
N VAL A 199 8.06 19.12 -10.23
CA VAL A 199 8.53 20.35 -10.86
C VAL A 199 9.96 20.13 -11.31
N ASP A 200 10.21 20.16 -12.63
CA ASP A 200 11.52 19.89 -13.24
C ASP A 200 12.18 18.56 -12.78
N GLY A 201 11.34 17.58 -12.44
CA GLY A 201 11.76 16.25 -11.97
C GLY A 201 11.81 16.09 -10.45
N GLU A 202 11.72 17.18 -9.69
CA GLU A 202 11.71 17.15 -8.23
C GLU A 202 10.29 17.09 -7.65
N PRO A 203 10.05 16.41 -6.52
CA PRO A 203 8.73 16.35 -5.91
C PRO A 203 8.15 17.74 -5.58
N TYR A 204 6.90 17.97 -5.96
CA TYR A 204 6.19 19.21 -5.63
C TYR A 204 5.64 19.19 -4.20
N GLU A 205 5.89 20.27 -3.45
CA GLU A 205 5.27 20.55 -2.16
C GLU A 205 4.26 21.71 -2.28
N PRO A 206 3.07 21.62 -1.67
CA PRO A 206 2.08 22.70 -1.72
C PRO A 206 2.61 24.04 -1.21
N GLY A 207 2.60 25.06 -2.07
CA GLY A 207 3.11 26.39 -1.73
C GLY A 207 4.62 26.55 -1.84
N MET A 208 5.32 25.64 -2.55
CA MET A 208 6.77 25.77 -2.73
C MET A 208 7.11 27.12 -3.37
N THR A 209 8.19 27.74 -2.89
CA THR A 209 8.69 29.00 -3.43
C THR A 209 9.80 28.75 -4.44
N LEU A 210 9.64 29.26 -5.66
CA LEU A 210 10.59 29.11 -6.76
C LEU A 210 10.96 30.49 -7.34
N PRO A 211 12.15 30.64 -7.96
CA PRO A 211 12.44 31.81 -8.78
C PRO A 211 11.37 32.07 -9.84
N ILE A 212 11.18 33.34 -10.20
CA ILE A 212 10.40 33.71 -11.39
C ILE A 212 11.06 33.09 -12.63
N GLY A 213 10.30 32.38 -13.46
CA GLY A 213 10.84 31.62 -14.58
C GLY A 213 9.84 30.59 -15.12
N THR A 214 10.28 29.79 -16.09
CA THR A 214 9.47 28.70 -16.67
C THR A 214 9.88 27.36 -16.09
N TYR A 215 8.89 26.57 -15.67
CA TYR A 215 9.06 25.26 -15.05
C TYR A 215 8.22 24.21 -15.76
N LYS A 216 8.69 22.97 -15.79
CA LYS A 216 7.96 21.83 -16.31
C LYS A 216 7.26 21.10 -15.16
N LEU A 217 5.94 21.21 -15.11
CA LEU A 217 5.12 20.41 -14.21
C LEU A 217 4.80 19.06 -14.85
N ARG A 218 5.03 17.98 -14.11
CA ARG A 218 4.62 16.63 -14.48
C ARG A 218 3.65 16.08 -13.45
N ALA A 219 2.55 15.52 -13.92
CA ALA A 219 1.49 14.96 -13.11
C ALA A 219 1.25 13.51 -13.48
N ALA A 220 1.29 12.62 -12.49
CA ALA A 220 1.09 11.19 -12.69
C ALA A 220 0.28 10.57 -11.55
N SER A 221 -0.56 9.59 -11.90
CA SER A 221 -1.30 8.78 -10.94
C SER A 221 -1.59 7.40 -11.54
N PRO A 222 -1.55 6.30 -10.75
CA PRO A 222 -1.88 4.97 -11.26
C PRO A 222 -3.28 4.93 -11.89
N GLY A 223 -3.36 4.40 -13.11
CA GLY A 223 -4.62 4.30 -13.88
C GLY A 223 -5.04 5.58 -14.61
N TYR A 224 -4.18 6.60 -14.63
CA TYR A 224 -4.39 7.83 -15.39
C TYR A 224 -3.27 8.05 -16.41
N GLU A 225 -3.60 8.75 -17.49
CA GLU A 225 -2.60 9.19 -18.45
C GLU A 225 -1.75 10.31 -17.82
N PRO A 226 -0.41 10.18 -17.78
CA PRO A 226 0.46 11.24 -17.28
C PRO A 226 0.33 12.51 -18.12
N LYS A 227 0.41 13.67 -17.48
CA LYS A 227 0.35 14.97 -18.16
C LYS A 227 1.54 15.83 -17.80
N GLU A 228 2.10 16.50 -18.80
CA GLU A 228 3.15 17.49 -18.62
C GLU A 228 2.66 18.87 -19.07
N LEU A 229 3.04 19.92 -18.35
CA LEU A 229 2.66 21.31 -18.60
C LEU A 229 3.84 22.23 -18.29
N SER A 230 4.18 23.12 -19.21
CA SER A 230 5.09 24.23 -18.92
C SER A 230 4.31 25.37 -18.27
N VAL A 231 4.79 25.85 -17.12
CA VAL A 231 4.19 26.95 -16.36
C VAL A 231 5.22 28.06 -16.19
N GLU A 232 4.84 29.27 -16.57
CA GLU A 232 5.60 30.49 -16.31
C GLU A 232 5.17 31.07 -14.96
N LEU A 233 6.10 31.15 -14.01
CA LEU A 233 5.87 31.75 -12.70
C LEU A 233 6.20 33.23 -12.75
N VAL A 234 5.19 34.07 -12.48
CA VAL A 234 5.34 35.51 -12.29
C VAL A 234 5.36 35.87 -10.80
N ALA A 235 5.66 37.13 -10.46
CA ALA A 235 5.67 37.59 -9.08
C ALA A 235 4.33 37.35 -8.36
N GLY A 236 4.38 36.85 -7.13
CA GLY A 236 3.19 36.54 -6.32
C GLY A 236 2.79 35.06 -6.42
N ARG A 237 1.47 34.82 -6.40
CA ARG A 237 0.87 33.47 -6.31
C ARG A 237 0.43 32.97 -7.68
N ASN A 238 0.89 31.79 -8.06
CA ASN A 238 0.56 31.14 -9.33
C ASN A 238 -0.24 29.85 -9.07
N GLU A 239 -1.39 29.70 -9.73
CA GLU A 239 -2.35 28.62 -9.44
C GLU A 239 -2.74 27.79 -10.68
N PRO A 240 -1.80 27.07 -11.33
CA PRO A 240 -2.15 26.22 -12.47
C PRO A 240 -3.05 25.06 -12.04
N ALA A 241 -3.90 24.62 -12.97
CA ALA A 241 -4.81 23.49 -12.77
C ALA A 241 -4.45 22.31 -13.66
N ILE A 242 -4.31 21.13 -13.06
CA ILE A 242 -4.06 19.88 -13.78
C ILE A 242 -5.19 18.89 -13.51
N ARG A 243 -5.83 18.44 -14.59
CA ARG A 243 -6.79 17.34 -14.59
C ARG A 243 -6.24 16.20 -15.43
N LEU A 244 -6.09 15.03 -14.83
CA LEU A 244 -5.70 13.81 -15.54
C LEU A 244 -6.91 13.08 -16.11
N VAL A 245 -6.72 12.44 -17.25
CA VAL A 245 -7.72 11.59 -17.90
C VAL A 245 -7.50 10.16 -17.43
N ARG A 246 -8.57 9.48 -17.00
CA ARG A 246 -8.48 8.10 -16.53
C ARG A 246 -8.41 7.15 -17.70
N LEU A 247 -7.43 6.25 -17.68
CA LEU A 247 -7.30 5.20 -18.69
C LEU A 247 -8.44 4.19 -18.54
N GLN A 248 -8.86 3.62 -19.66
CA GLN A 248 -9.90 2.60 -19.73
C GLN A 248 -9.36 1.33 -20.38
N GLY A 249 -9.90 0.18 -19.99
CA GLY A 249 -9.67 -1.11 -20.63
C GLY A 249 -10.99 -1.83 -20.88
N SER A 250 -11.03 -2.74 -21.84
CA SER A 250 -12.22 -3.54 -22.13
C SER A 250 -12.26 -4.80 -21.27
N LEU A 251 -13.41 -5.07 -20.65
CA LEU A 251 -13.67 -6.32 -19.91
C LEU A 251 -14.57 -7.25 -20.72
N SER A 252 -14.09 -8.47 -20.98
CA SER A 252 -14.89 -9.55 -21.59
C SER A 252 -15.12 -10.68 -20.60
N LEU A 253 -16.38 -11.03 -20.37
CA LEU A 253 -16.79 -12.06 -19.41
C LEU A 253 -17.35 -13.29 -20.12
N ALA A 254 -16.85 -14.47 -19.77
CA ALA A 254 -17.50 -15.74 -20.11
C ALA A 254 -18.41 -16.14 -18.94
N ILE A 255 -19.73 -16.16 -19.15
CA ILE A 255 -20.73 -16.23 -18.07
C ILE A 255 -21.55 -17.53 -18.19
N GLU A 256 -21.64 -18.26 -17.08
CA GLU A 256 -22.50 -19.43 -16.91
C GLU A 256 -23.22 -19.37 -15.55
N PRO A 257 -24.56 -19.49 -15.49
CA PRO A 257 -25.48 -19.59 -16.62
C PRO A 257 -25.60 -18.25 -17.38
N ARG A 258 -26.00 -18.31 -18.66
CA ARG A 258 -26.00 -17.14 -19.56
C ARG A 258 -27.00 -16.05 -19.18
N ASP A 259 -28.00 -16.37 -18.37
CA ASP A 259 -29.02 -15.45 -17.86
C ASP A 259 -28.61 -14.73 -16.57
N ALA A 260 -27.38 -14.96 -16.08
CA ALA A 260 -26.88 -14.25 -14.93
C ALA A 260 -26.82 -12.73 -15.18
N THR A 261 -27.26 -11.96 -14.18
CA THR A 261 -27.09 -10.50 -14.13
C THR A 261 -25.74 -10.19 -13.49
N ILE A 262 -24.91 -9.40 -14.18
CA ILE A 262 -23.59 -9.01 -13.70
C ILE A 262 -23.58 -7.51 -13.44
N GLU A 263 -23.13 -7.14 -12.25
CA GLU A 263 -22.80 -5.78 -11.86
C GLU A 263 -21.28 -5.61 -11.75
N VAL A 264 -20.79 -4.48 -12.25
CA VAL A 264 -19.41 -4.06 -12.17
C VAL A 264 -19.35 -2.79 -11.34
N SER A 265 -18.65 -2.84 -10.21
CA SER A 265 -18.41 -1.68 -9.36
C SER A 265 -16.96 -1.22 -9.46
N TYR A 266 -16.72 0.08 -9.63
CA TYR A 266 -15.38 0.66 -9.67
C TYR A 266 -15.35 2.04 -8.98
N PRO A 267 -14.20 2.48 -8.44
CA PRO A 267 -14.07 3.82 -7.87
C PRO A 267 -14.28 4.90 -8.93
N ASP A 268 -15.02 5.96 -8.63
CA ASP A 268 -15.28 7.13 -9.47
C ASP A 268 -15.31 8.37 -8.57
N GLY A 269 -14.30 9.23 -8.65
CA GLY A 269 -14.21 10.45 -7.83
C GLY A 269 -14.19 10.22 -6.31
N GLY A 270 -13.77 9.04 -5.83
CA GLY A 270 -13.74 8.67 -4.41
C GLY A 270 -14.95 7.85 -3.93
N ASN A 271 -16.02 7.77 -4.72
CA ASN A 271 -17.17 6.90 -4.46
C ASN A 271 -17.09 5.63 -5.29
N TRP A 272 -17.83 4.58 -4.94
CA TRP A 272 -18.01 3.42 -5.80
C TRP A 272 -19.21 3.64 -6.73
N ARG A 273 -18.98 3.53 -8.03
CA ARG A 273 -20.04 3.51 -9.05
C ARG A 273 -20.27 2.07 -9.47
N THR A 274 -21.53 1.63 -9.45
CA THR A 274 -21.95 0.31 -9.92
C THR A 274 -22.74 0.45 -11.22
N VAL A 275 -22.43 -0.38 -12.21
CA VAL A 275 -23.11 -0.43 -13.50
C VAL A 275 -23.37 -1.88 -13.90
N SER A 276 -24.44 -2.11 -14.66
CA SER A 276 -24.67 -3.43 -15.27
C SER A 276 -23.64 -3.69 -16.37
N TYR A 277 -23.10 -4.90 -16.39
CA TYR A 277 -22.11 -5.31 -17.37
C TYR A 277 -22.70 -5.38 -18.79
N ARG A 278 -21.88 -5.00 -19.78
CA ARG A 278 -22.11 -5.25 -21.21
C ARG A 278 -20.81 -5.75 -21.82
N ASP A 279 -20.88 -6.71 -22.74
CA ASP A 279 -19.67 -7.27 -23.34
C ASP A 279 -18.84 -6.19 -24.06
N GLY A 280 -17.53 -6.22 -23.83
CA GLY A 280 -16.59 -5.25 -24.36
C GLY A 280 -16.70 -3.83 -23.79
N MET A 281 -17.51 -3.59 -22.74
CA MET A 281 -17.63 -2.24 -22.18
C MET A 281 -16.30 -1.72 -21.63
N ALA A 282 -16.06 -0.43 -21.83
CA ALA A 282 -14.90 0.26 -21.29
C ALA A 282 -15.06 0.42 -19.78
N ILE A 283 -14.16 -0.18 -19.01
CA ILE A 283 -14.08 -0.04 -17.57
C ILE A 283 -12.83 0.77 -17.23
N PRO A 284 -12.94 1.77 -16.33
CA PRO A 284 -11.77 2.48 -15.87
C PRO A 284 -10.73 1.57 -15.22
N THR A 285 -9.46 1.83 -15.48
CA THR A 285 -8.35 1.07 -14.88
C THR A 285 -8.26 1.24 -13.36
N GLY A 286 -7.80 0.22 -12.64
CA GLY A 286 -7.78 0.16 -11.18
C GLY A 286 -8.66 -0.96 -10.61
N PRO A 287 -8.94 -0.95 -9.29
CA PRO A 287 -9.70 -2.03 -8.65
C PRO A 287 -11.16 -2.02 -9.09
N VAL A 288 -11.70 -3.21 -9.32
CA VAL A 288 -13.08 -3.46 -9.77
C VAL A 288 -13.67 -4.62 -8.97
N ARG A 289 -14.95 -4.53 -8.61
CA ARG A 289 -15.72 -5.62 -8.02
C ARG A 289 -16.73 -6.13 -9.03
N LEU A 290 -16.72 -7.42 -9.28
CA LEU A 290 -17.75 -8.11 -10.04
C LEU A 290 -18.73 -8.76 -9.07
N ARG A 291 -20.02 -8.59 -9.34
CA ARG A 291 -21.10 -9.35 -8.70
C ARG A 291 -21.92 -10.01 -9.78
N ALA A 292 -22.15 -11.31 -9.66
CA ALA A 292 -23.00 -12.04 -10.60
C ALA A 292 -24.05 -12.85 -9.86
N SER A 293 -25.27 -12.84 -10.37
CA SER A 293 -26.41 -13.55 -9.78
C SER A 293 -27.35 -14.08 -10.85
N ALA A 294 -27.83 -15.30 -10.67
CA ALA A 294 -28.88 -15.92 -11.47
C ALA A 294 -29.84 -16.65 -10.53
N VAL A 295 -31.10 -16.79 -10.95
CA VAL A 295 -32.09 -17.55 -10.19
C VAL A 295 -31.62 -18.99 -10.03
N GLY A 296 -31.76 -19.54 -8.82
CA GLY A 296 -31.35 -20.92 -8.51
C GLY A 296 -29.84 -21.13 -8.54
N HIS A 297 -29.02 -20.09 -8.40
CA HIS A 297 -27.57 -20.18 -8.31
C HIS A 297 -27.02 -19.35 -7.14
N ARG A 298 -25.88 -19.78 -6.58
CA ARG A 298 -25.14 -19.01 -5.58
C ARG A 298 -24.64 -17.70 -6.19
N ARG A 299 -24.75 -16.60 -5.45
CA ARG A 299 -24.19 -15.31 -5.85
C ARG A 299 -22.66 -15.41 -5.91
N TYR A 300 -22.08 -14.85 -6.94
CA TYR A 300 -20.64 -14.74 -7.13
C TYR A 300 -20.18 -13.32 -6.85
N GLU A 301 -19.15 -13.15 -6.03
CA GLU A 301 -18.46 -11.87 -5.86
C GLU A 301 -16.95 -12.05 -6.05
N HIS A 302 -16.32 -11.16 -6.82
CA HIS A 302 -14.88 -11.23 -7.05
C HIS A 302 -14.26 -9.84 -7.25
N ARG A 303 -13.01 -9.67 -6.83
CA ARG A 303 -12.24 -8.43 -7.01
C ARG A 303 -11.17 -8.65 -8.06
N LEU A 304 -11.08 -7.72 -9.01
CA LEU A 304 -10.10 -7.70 -10.10
C LEU A 304 -9.41 -6.34 -10.16
N THR A 305 -8.29 -6.27 -10.86
CA THR A 305 -7.61 -5.01 -11.17
C THR A 305 -7.60 -4.80 -12.68
N MET A 306 -8.37 -3.82 -13.16
CA MET A 306 -8.41 -3.44 -14.58
C MET A 306 -7.15 -2.71 -15.00
N GLN A 307 -6.64 -3.06 -16.17
CA GLN A 307 -5.54 -2.39 -16.86
C GLN A 307 -6.03 -1.83 -18.20
N ALA A 308 -5.21 -1.02 -18.88
CA ALA A 308 -5.56 -0.49 -20.21
C ALA A 308 -5.64 -1.61 -21.28
N LYS A 309 -5.00 -2.75 -21.01
CA LYS A 309 -5.05 -3.95 -21.85
C LYS A 309 -6.39 -4.67 -21.66
N PRO A 310 -6.95 -5.30 -22.71
CA PRO A 310 -8.16 -6.12 -22.56
C PRO A 310 -8.01 -7.22 -21.50
N LEU A 311 -9.02 -7.39 -20.65
CA LEU A 311 -9.08 -8.44 -19.64
C LEU A 311 -10.21 -9.42 -19.97
N ARG A 312 -9.90 -10.72 -19.93
CA ARG A 312 -10.89 -11.81 -20.02
C ARG A 312 -11.04 -12.48 -18.66
N HIS A 313 -12.26 -12.69 -18.21
CA HIS A 313 -12.55 -13.36 -16.94
C HIS A 313 -13.76 -14.29 -17.08
N ALA A 314 -13.72 -15.45 -16.43
CA ALA A 314 -14.82 -16.41 -16.48
C ALA A 314 -15.58 -16.42 -15.14
N ILE A 315 -16.91 -16.42 -15.23
CA ILE A 315 -17.83 -16.53 -14.10
C ILE A 315 -18.71 -17.74 -14.33
N ARG A 316 -18.58 -18.73 -13.45
CA ARG A 316 -19.50 -19.87 -13.37
C ARG A 316 -20.19 -19.83 -12.02
N LEU A 317 -21.49 -19.55 -12.01
CA LEU A 317 -22.30 -19.60 -10.81
C LEU A 317 -22.60 -21.06 -10.48
N GLU A 318 -22.45 -21.41 -9.22
CA GLU A 318 -22.78 -22.74 -8.73
C GLU A 318 -24.30 -22.88 -8.61
N LYS A 319 -24.84 -23.97 -9.16
CA LYS A 319 -26.27 -24.25 -9.06
C LYS A 319 -26.65 -24.46 -7.60
N TYR A 320 -27.67 -23.74 -7.16
CA TYR A 320 -28.21 -23.79 -5.83
C TYR A 320 -29.19 -24.96 -5.72
N ASN A 321 -28.69 -26.16 -5.42
CA ASN A 321 -29.53 -27.35 -5.32
C ASN A 321 -30.24 -27.39 -3.95
N ILE A 322 -31.50 -26.94 -3.91
CA ILE A 322 -32.36 -26.98 -2.72
C ILE A 322 -33.10 -28.30 -2.71
N GLU A 323 -32.69 -29.19 -1.81
CA GLU A 323 -33.35 -30.47 -1.58
C GLU A 323 -33.97 -30.43 -0.17
N PRO A 324 -35.29 -30.21 -0.02
CA PRO A 324 -35.94 -30.28 1.28
C PRO A 324 -35.60 -31.56 2.04
N GLY A 325 -35.35 -31.45 3.34
CA GLY A 325 -34.89 -32.55 4.20
C GLY A 325 -33.38 -32.83 4.12
N ARG A 326 -32.65 -32.25 3.14
CA ARG A 326 -31.18 -32.36 3.13
C ARG A 326 -30.60 -31.71 4.38
N ARG A 327 -29.73 -32.45 5.07
CA ARG A 327 -28.96 -31.99 6.22
C ARG A 327 -27.55 -31.60 5.81
N PHE A 328 -27.03 -30.52 6.38
CA PHE A 328 -25.67 -30.04 6.12
C PHE A 328 -25.14 -29.18 7.27
N ARG A 329 -23.84 -28.93 7.26
CA ARG A 329 -23.16 -27.96 8.13
C ARG A 329 -22.36 -27.02 7.23
N ASP A 330 -22.29 -25.75 7.61
CA ASP A 330 -21.36 -24.81 6.98
C ASP A 330 -20.02 -24.87 7.71
N THR A 331 -18.93 -24.76 6.95
CA THR A 331 -17.57 -24.67 7.52
C THR A 331 -17.34 -23.25 8.07
N LEU A 332 -16.77 -23.17 9.27
CA LEU A 332 -16.38 -21.94 9.95
C LEU A 332 -15.00 -21.47 9.45
N ALA A 333 -14.63 -20.23 9.76
CA ALA A 333 -13.37 -19.63 9.31
C ALA A 333 -12.12 -20.37 9.82
N ASP A 334 -12.22 -21.06 10.96
CA ASP A 334 -11.15 -21.88 11.55
C ASP A 334 -11.09 -23.31 10.99
N GLY A 335 -11.96 -23.65 10.03
CA GLY A 335 -12.10 -25.00 9.48
C GLY A 335 -12.96 -25.94 10.32
N GLY A 336 -13.51 -25.46 11.45
CA GLY A 336 -14.52 -26.17 12.22
C GLY A 336 -15.87 -26.21 11.52
N GLU A 337 -16.82 -26.93 12.12
CA GLU A 337 -18.17 -27.08 11.58
C GLU A 337 -19.16 -26.26 12.39
N GLY A 338 -20.06 -25.55 11.71
CA GLY A 338 -21.20 -24.86 12.32
C GLY A 338 -22.32 -25.84 12.73
N PRO A 339 -23.48 -25.31 13.19
CA PRO A 339 -24.61 -26.13 13.62
C PRO A 339 -25.15 -27.00 12.48
N LEU A 340 -25.71 -28.18 12.82
CA LEU A 340 -26.37 -29.04 11.84
C LEU A 340 -27.68 -28.39 11.41
N LEU A 341 -27.81 -28.13 10.13
CA LEU A 341 -29.00 -27.52 9.52
C LEU A 341 -29.78 -28.55 8.71
N VAL A 342 -31.09 -28.34 8.58
CA VAL A 342 -31.97 -29.05 7.65
C VAL A 342 -32.73 -28.06 6.77
N ILE A 343 -32.83 -28.34 5.47
CA ILE A 343 -33.59 -27.52 4.52
C ILE A 343 -35.09 -27.76 4.72
N VAL A 344 -35.81 -26.72 5.10
CA VAL A 344 -37.27 -26.71 5.27
C VAL A 344 -37.94 -26.30 3.95
N PRO A 345 -38.92 -27.06 3.43
CA PRO A 345 -39.58 -26.76 2.16
C PRO A 345 -40.48 -25.54 2.23
N THR A 346 -40.75 -24.93 1.08
CA THR A 346 -41.85 -23.98 0.91
C THR A 346 -43.20 -24.66 1.18
N GLY A 347 -44.18 -23.90 1.64
CA GLY A 347 -45.52 -24.41 1.87
C GLY A 347 -46.47 -23.35 2.39
N THR A 348 -47.65 -23.78 2.82
CA THR A 348 -48.62 -22.93 3.51
C THR A 348 -49.20 -23.71 4.69
N PHE A 349 -49.40 -23.05 5.82
CA PHE A 349 -49.94 -23.68 7.03
C PHE A 349 -50.91 -22.76 7.78
N ARG A 350 -51.63 -23.34 8.74
CA ARG A 350 -52.47 -22.60 9.69
C ARG A 350 -51.67 -22.28 10.95
N MET A 351 -51.39 -21.00 11.17
CA MET A 351 -50.69 -20.50 12.35
C MET A 351 -51.67 -20.09 13.44
N GLY A 352 -51.37 -20.42 14.70
CA GLY A 352 -52.21 -20.14 15.86
C GLY A 352 -53.20 -21.25 16.23
N SER A 353 -54.08 -20.98 17.19
CA SER A 353 -55.08 -21.93 17.69
C SER A 353 -56.37 -21.25 18.16
N ASP A 354 -57.52 -21.71 17.68
CA ASP A 354 -58.83 -21.23 18.14
C ASP A 354 -59.18 -21.75 19.56
N ALA A 355 -58.51 -22.82 20.00
CA ALA A 355 -58.62 -23.36 21.35
C ALA A 355 -57.58 -22.77 22.32
N GLY A 356 -56.56 -22.09 21.81
CA GLY A 356 -55.49 -21.46 22.60
C GLY A 356 -55.89 -20.12 23.22
N SER A 357 -54.92 -19.45 23.84
CA SER A 357 -55.07 -18.14 24.47
C SER A 357 -55.33 -17.02 23.44
N ILE A 358 -55.66 -15.81 23.91
CA ILE A 358 -56.01 -14.68 23.04
C ILE A 358 -54.88 -14.29 22.07
N ASP A 359 -53.64 -14.44 22.53
CA ASP A 359 -52.41 -14.17 21.81
C ASP A 359 -52.08 -15.20 20.73
N GLU A 360 -52.72 -16.37 20.78
CA GLU A 360 -52.66 -17.43 19.78
C GLU A 360 -53.71 -17.27 18.66
N ARG A 361 -54.56 -16.24 18.76
CA ARG A 361 -55.70 -16.00 17.87
C ARG A 361 -55.53 -14.71 17.05
N PRO A 362 -56.26 -14.55 15.93
CA PRO A 362 -57.01 -15.59 15.24
C PRO A 362 -56.09 -16.59 14.54
N VAL A 363 -56.59 -17.81 14.31
CA VAL A 363 -55.93 -18.73 13.38
C VAL A 363 -55.86 -18.10 11.99
N ARG A 364 -54.69 -18.17 11.36
CA ARG A 364 -54.43 -17.49 10.07
C ARG A 364 -53.62 -18.36 9.12
N SER A 365 -53.82 -18.16 7.82
CA SER A 365 -53.02 -18.81 6.79
C SER A 365 -51.70 -18.05 6.57
N VAL A 366 -50.59 -18.78 6.54
CA VAL A 366 -49.24 -18.23 6.35
C VAL A 366 -48.53 -18.99 5.23
N SER A 367 -47.99 -18.26 4.25
CA SER A 367 -47.19 -18.84 3.17
C SER A 367 -45.69 -18.71 3.43
N VAL A 368 -45.01 -19.85 3.44
CA VAL A 368 -43.55 -19.97 3.38
C VAL A 368 -43.17 -20.10 1.91
N SER A 369 -42.86 -18.97 1.28
CA SER A 369 -42.58 -18.81 -0.15
C SER A 369 -41.12 -19.07 -0.55
N VAL A 370 -40.20 -18.98 0.41
CA VAL A 370 -38.77 -19.22 0.20
C VAL A 370 -38.33 -20.33 1.17
N PRO A 371 -37.67 -21.41 0.69
CA PRO A 371 -37.12 -22.41 1.58
C PRO A 371 -36.00 -21.79 2.41
N PHE A 372 -35.82 -22.30 3.63
CA PHE A 372 -34.77 -21.86 4.54
C PHE A 372 -34.16 -23.07 5.21
N ALA A 373 -32.93 -22.94 5.71
CA ALA A 373 -32.35 -23.99 6.54
C ALA A 373 -32.49 -23.60 8.02
N ILE A 374 -32.92 -24.54 8.87
CA ILE A 374 -33.03 -24.33 10.32
C ILE A 374 -32.16 -25.33 11.06
N ALA A 375 -31.59 -24.92 12.19
CA ALA A 375 -30.85 -25.83 13.05
C ALA A 375 -31.73 -26.99 13.50
N VAL A 376 -31.21 -28.20 13.32
CA VAL A 376 -31.86 -29.46 13.69
C VAL A 376 -32.12 -29.52 15.19
N HIS A 377 -31.27 -28.86 15.97
CA HIS A 377 -31.32 -28.77 17.42
C HIS A 377 -31.33 -27.31 17.87
N GLU A 378 -31.69 -27.08 19.12
CA GLU A 378 -31.35 -25.85 19.84
C GLU A 378 -29.83 -25.61 19.80
N THR A 379 -29.41 -24.35 19.88
CA THR A 379 -27.98 -24.01 19.92
C THR A 379 -27.37 -24.62 21.17
N THR A 380 -26.34 -25.45 21.02
CA THR A 380 -25.74 -26.15 22.16
C THR A 380 -24.71 -25.28 22.90
N ARG A 381 -24.36 -25.64 24.13
CA ARG A 381 -23.22 -25.03 24.85
C ARG A 381 -21.92 -25.21 24.07
N GLY A 382 -21.72 -26.36 23.41
CA GLY A 382 -20.58 -26.64 22.54
C GLY A 382 -20.53 -25.79 21.26
N ASP A 383 -21.68 -25.42 20.69
CA ASP A 383 -21.74 -24.47 19.57
C ASP A 383 -21.49 -23.03 20.06
N TYR A 384 -22.01 -22.67 21.23
CA TYR A 384 -21.96 -21.31 21.78
C TYR A 384 -20.57 -20.93 22.33
N VAL A 385 -19.83 -21.87 22.91
CA VAL A 385 -18.47 -21.62 23.43
C VAL A 385 -17.50 -21.12 22.35
N ARG A 386 -17.75 -21.44 21.07
CA ARG A 386 -16.96 -20.93 19.93
C ARG A 386 -17.09 -19.42 19.75
N PHE A 387 -18.26 -18.87 20.06
CA PHE A 387 -18.52 -17.43 20.10
C PHE A 387 -18.03 -16.81 21.40
N LYS A 388 -18.32 -17.47 22.53
CA LYS A 388 -18.03 -16.96 23.87
C LYS A 388 -17.30 -18.01 24.72
N PRO A 389 -15.95 -18.08 24.66
CA PRO A 389 -15.16 -19.10 25.34
C PRO A 389 -15.32 -19.15 26.87
N SER A 390 -15.77 -18.07 27.49
CA SER A 390 -16.05 -18.02 28.94
C SER A 390 -17.23 -18.88 29.38
N GLU A 391 -18.05 -19.36 28.44
CA GLU A 391 -19.22 -20.21 28.69
C GLU A 391 -18.90 -21.70 28.42
N ALA A 392 -17.63 -22.09 28.51
CA ALA A 392 -17.19 -23.44 28.19
C ALA A 392 -17.94 -24.49 29.05
N PRO A 393 -18.44 -25.58 28.43
CA PRO A 393 -18.98 -26.71 29.17
C PRO A 393 -17.87 -27.46 29.92
N ASP A 394 -18.21 -28.10 31.04
CA ASP A 394 -17.23 -28.83 31.84
C ASP A 394 -16.81 -30.15 31.16
N ASP A 395 -17.70 -30.76 30.36
CA ASP A 395 -17.46 -31.99 29.61
C ASP A 395 -18.29 -32.09 28.30
N ASP A 396 -18.08 -33.18 27.55
CA ASP A 396 -18.76 -33.45 26.29
C ASP A 396 -20.28 -33.70 26.44
N ILE A 397 -20.74 -34.10 27.64
CA ILE A 397 -22.16 -34.31 27.92
C ILE A 397 -22.82 -32.94 28.07
N GLU A 398 -22.24 -32.06 28.87
CA GLU A 398 -22.67 -30.67 29.02
C GLU A 398 -22.60 -29.89 27.71
N ALA A 399 -21.61 -30.18 26.86
CA ALA A 399 -21.47 -29.56 25.55
C ALA A 399 -22.69 -29.80 24.65
N ARG A 400 -23.44 -30.87 24.89
CA ARG A 400 -24.67 -31.21 24.14
C ARG A 400 -25.95 -30.63 24.74
N LEU A 401 -25.89 -30.01 25.91
CA LEU A 401 -27.05 -29.31 26.47
C LEU A 401 -27.34 -28.02 25.67
N PRO A 402 -28.60 -27.59 25.57
CA PRO A 402 -28.93 -26.30 24.99
C PRO A 402 -28.29 -25.17 25.81
N ILE A 403 -27.81 -24.13 25.14
CA ILE A 403 -27.37 -22.92 25.84
C ILE A 403 -28.59 -22.18 26.42
N THR A 404 -28.54 -21.86 27.71
CA THR A 404 -29.60 -21.10 28.40
C THR A 404 -29.05 -19.82 29.03
N GLY A 405 -29.93 -18.99 29.58
CA GLY A 405 -29.56 -17.71 30.21
C GLY A 405 -29.21 -16.61 29.19
N VAL A 406 -29.28 -16.90 27.90
CA VAL A 406 -28.95 -15.97 26.82
C VAL A 406 -30.12 -15.01 26.61
N SER A 407 -29.83 -13.71 26.65
CA SER A 407 -30.81 -12.68 26.29
C SER A 407 -31.02 -12.62 24.78
N TRP A 408 -32.16 -12.12 24.31
CA TRP A 408 -32.40 -11.96 22.87
C TRP A 408 -31.30 -11.16 22.14
N PRO A 409 -30.77 -10.05 22.69
CA PRO A 409 -29.58 -9.39 22.11
C PRO A 409 -28.36 -10.32 22.02
N GLY A 410 -28.07 -11.10 23.07
CA GLY A 410 -26.93 -12.04 23.03
C GLY A 410 -27.10 -13.16 21.99
N ALA A 411 -28.33 -13.61 21.75
CA ALA A 411 -28.63 -14.55 20.66
C ALA A 411 -28.44 -13.90 19.28
N GLN A 412 -28.75 -12.60 19.15
CA GLN A 412 -28.49 -11.83 17.93
C GLN A 412 -27.00 -11.64 17.67
N ASP A 413 -26.21 -11.35 18.72
CA ASP A 413 -24.75 -11.26 18.61
C ASP A 413 -24.15 -12.59 18.12
N TYR A 414 -24.66 -13.73 18.61
CA TYR A 414 -24.23 -15.05 18.16
C TYR A 414 -24.53 -15.30 16.67
N VAL A 415 -25.74 -14.99 16.18
CA VAL A 415 -26.08 -15.21 14.76
C VAL A 415 -25.36 -14.24 13.81
N GLU A 416 -25.03 -13.04 14.29
CA GLU A 416 -24.15 -12.11 13.55
C GLU A 416 -22.74 -12.68 13.45
N TRP A 417 -22.16 -13.11 14.56
CA TRP A 417 -20.86 -13.81 14.57
C TRP A 417 -20.86 -15.04 13.65
N LEU A 418 -21.88 -15.90 13.72
CA LEU A 418 -21.97 -17.09 12.90
C LEU A 418 -22.07 -16.76 11.40
N SER A 419 -22.74 -15.64 11.07
CA SER A 419 -22.78 -15.13 9.69
C SER A 419 -21.40 -14.72 9.20
N GLU A 420 -20.62 -14.03 10.04
CA GLU A 420 -19.24 -13.66 9.71
C GLU A 420 -18.33 -14.87 9.55
N GLN A 421 -18.46 -15.88 10.42
CA GLN A 421 -17.62 -17.08 10.37
C GLN A 421 -17.84 -17.91 9.11
N THR A 422 -19.07 -17.93 8.59
CA THR A 422 -19.44 -18.80 7.47
C THR A 422 -19.53 -18.07 6.13
N GLY A 423 -19.62 -16.74 6.16
CA GLY A 423 -19.97 -15.92 4.99
C GLY A 423 -21.41 -16.11 4.49
N ASN A 424 -22.24 -16.85 5.22
CA ASN A 424 -23.67 -17.03 4.94
C ASN A 424 -24.51 -16.17 5.89
N ARG A 425 -25.78 -15.93 5.55
CA ARG A 425 -26.67 -15.13 6.41
C ARG A 425 -27.40 -16.03 7.41
N TYR A 426 -26.98 -15.96 8.67
CA TYR A 426 -27.65 -16.56 9.81
C TYR A 426 -28.50 -15.52 10.56
N ARG A 427 -29.58 -15.97 11.18
CA ARG A 427 -30.49 -15.16 11.99
C ARG A 427 -31.33 -16.04 12.93
N LEU A 428 -32.02 -15.44 13.88
CA LEU A 428 -33.13 -16.10 14.56
C LEU A 428 -34.28 -16.41 13.56
N PRO A 429 -35.02 -17.52 13.75
CA PRO A 429 -36.24 -17.77 12.98
C PRO A 429 -37.24 -16.64 13.21
N SER A 430 -38.06 -16.33 12.21
CA SER A 430 -39.31 -15.64 12.51
C SER A 430 -40.21 -16.59 13.29
N GLU A 431 -41.18 -16.04 14.00
CA GLU A 431 -42.17 -16.86 14.69
C GLU A 431 -42.95 -17.76 13.71
N ALA A 432 -43.28 -17.23 12.54
CA ALA A 432 -43.97 -17.98 11.50
C ALA A 432 -43.12 -19.15 10.98
N GLU A 433 -41.82 -18.94 10.79
CA GLU A 433 -40.88 -20.00 10.40
C GLU A 433 -40.74 -21.05 11.50
N TRP A 434 -40.67 -20.63 12.76
CA TRP A 434 -40.58 -21.52 13.91
C TRP A 434 -41.83 -22.42 14.01
N GLU A 435 -43.04 -21.85 13.96
CA GLU A 435 -44.27 -22.65 14.08
C GLU A 435 -44.48 -23.56 12.87
N TYR A 436 -44.14 -23.10 11.67
CA TYR A 436 -44.16 -23.94 10.46
C TYR A 436 -43.21 -25.13 10.60
N ALA A 437 -41.98 -24.87 11.06
CA ALA A 437 -40.99 -25.89 11.31
C ALA A 437 -41.44 -26.86 12.40
N ALA A 438 -42.06 -26.38 13.49
CA ALA A 438 -42.56 -27.18 14.60
C ALA A 438 -43.68 -28.13 14.14
N ARG A 439 -44.68 -27.59 13.43
CA ARG A 439 -45.82 -28.35 12.90
C ARG A 439 -45.42 -29.42 11.91
N ALA A 440 -44.42 -29.15 11.05
CA ALA A 440 -43.94 -30.09 10.03
C ALA A 440 -45.06 -30.77 9.22
N GLY A 441 -46.12 -30.00 8.90
CA GLY A 441 -47.29 -30.47 8.16
C GLY A 441 -48.49 -30.94 8.98
N THR A 442 -48.42 -30.91 10.33
CA THR A 442 -49.56 -31.25 11.19
C THR A 442 -50.38 -30.03 11.60
N ASP A 443 -51.68 -30.25 11.84
CA ASP A 443 -52.62 -29.26 12.38
C ASP A 443 -53.00 -29.54 13.86
N SER A 444 -52.35 -30.52 14.51
CA SER A 444 -52.61 -30.93 15.88
C SER A 444 -51.98 -29.99 16.93
N ARG A 445 -52.33 -30.17 18.21
CA ARG A 445 -51.79 -29.40 19.35
C ARG A 445 -50.28 -29.58 19.51
N PHE A 446 -49.78 -30.78 19.25
CA PHE A 446 -48.37 -31.15 19.28
C PHE A 446 -47.97 -31.66 17.89
N TYR A 447 -46.67 -31.64 17.57
CA TYR A 447 -46.21 -32.16 16.28
C TYR A 447 -46.42 -33.67 16.15
N PHE A 448 -46.59 -34.37 17.27
CA PHE A 448 -46.83 -35.82 17.37
C PHE A 448 -48.30 -36.19 17.60
N GLY A 449 -49.23 -35.23 17.62
CA GLY A 449 -50.66 -35.48 17.81
C GLY A 449 -51.31 -34.57 18.85
N ASN A 450 -52.39 -35.04 19.48
CA ASN A 450 -53.17 -34.27 20.48
C ASN A 450 -53.10 -34.87 21.89
N ASP A 451 -52.44 -36.02 22.04
CA ASP A 451 -52.38 -36.80 23.26
C ASP A 451 -51.13 -36.41 24.07
N ALA A 452 -51.34 -35.79 25.24
CA ALA A 452 -50.25 -35.30 26.08
C ALA A 452 -49.45 -36.44 26.72
N GLU A 453 -50.01 -37.65 26.86
CA GLU A 453 -49.27 -38.78 27.43
C GLU A 453 -48.11 -39.26 26.53
N GLN A 454 -48.03 -38.76 25.30
CA GLN A 454 -46.94 -39.06 24.39
C GLN A 454 -45.73 -38.13 24.54
N PHE A 455 -45.79 -37.12 25.43
CA PHE A 455 -44.71 -36.15 25.62
C PHE A 455 -43.37 -36.80 25.91
N CYS A 456 -43.28 -37.74 26.85
CA CYS A 456 -42.00 -38.30 27.29
C CYS A 456 -41.21 -39.07 26.20
N GLY A 457 -41.82 -39.40 25.06
CA GLY A 457 -41.13 -39.94 23.88
C GLY A 457 -40.70 -38.89 22.84
N HIS A 458 -41.13 -37.64 23.02
CA HIS A 458 -41.15 -36.59 21.98
C HIS A 458 -40.63 -35.22 22.48
N ALA A 459 -40.60 -34.96 23.77
CA ALA A 459 -40.13 -33.71 24.35
C ALA A 459 -39.86 -33.87 25.86
N ASN A 460 -38.98 -33.01 26.39
CA ASN A 460 -38.70 -32.88 27.82
C ASN A 460 -39.58 -31.78 28.42
N ILE A 461 -40.48 -32.13 29.33
CA ILE A 461 -41.43 -31.20 29.97
C ILE A 461 -41.68 -31.61 31.43
N ALA A 462 -42.48 -30.86 32.18
CA ALA A 462 -42.80 -31.20 33.55
C ALA A 462 -43.63 -32.49 33.63
N ASP A 463 -43.05 -33.53 34.21
CA ASP A 463 -43.55 -34.91 34.22
C ASP A 463 -43.32 -35.61 35.59
N ALA A 464 -43.41 -36.94 35.63
CA ALA A 464 -43.15 -37.71 36.85
C ALA A 464 -41.70 -37.58 37.38
N THR A 465 -40.70 -37.44 36.50
CA THR A 465 -39.30 -37.18 36.91
C THR A 465 -39.17 -35.79 37.51
N PHE A 466 -39.79 -34.77 36.91
CA PHE A 466 -39.82 -33.41 37.46
C PHE A 466 -40.39 -33.36 38.88
N LEU A 467 -41.47 -34.11 39.15
CA LEU A 467 -42.13 -34.15 40.47
C LEU A 467 -41.28 -34.78 41.59
N VAL A 468 -40.16 -35.43 41.26
CA VAL A 468 -39.22 -35.93 42.27
C VAL A 468 -38.58 -34.78 43.07
N GLN A 469 -38.39 -33.61 42.45
CA GLN A 469 -37.77 -32.44 43.10
C GLN A 469 -38.70 -31.22 43.18
N TYR A 470 -39.68 -31.11 42.30
CA TYR A 470 -40.51 -29.91 42.13
C TYR A 470 -41.99 -30.19 42.34
N VAL A 471 -42.78 -29.14 42.56
CA VAL A 471 -44.25 -29.23 42.71
C VAL A 471 -44.90 -28.36 41.66
N LYS A 472 -45.67 -28.98 40.76
CA LYS A 472 -46.45 -28.30 39.73
C LYS A 472 -47.70 -29.13 39.41
N ASP A 473 -48.83 -28.47 39.23
CA ASP A 473 -50.07 -29.11 38.78
C ASP A 473 -50.09 -29.17 37.24
N GLY A 474 -50.74 -30.21 36.69
CA GLY A 474 -50.90 -30.36 35.23
C GLY A 474 -49.70 -30.97 34.51
N THR A 475 -48.80 -31.64 35.23
CA THR A 475 -47.71 -32.44 34.66
C THR A 475 -48.24 -33.69 33.95
N THR A 476 -47.42 -34.31 33.12
CA THR A 476 -47.73 -35.64 32.54
C THR A 476 -47.40 -36.77 33.51
N ASP A 477 -48.13 -37.88 33.45
CA ASP A 477 -47.91 -39.04 34.33
C ASP A 477 -46.72 -39.93 33.87
N CYS A 478 -46.23 -39.72 32.65
CA CYS A 478 -45.06 -40.41 32.11
C CYS A 478 -43.74 -39.87 32.69
N SER A 479 -42.62 -40.55 32.39
CA SER A 479 -41.26 -40.12 32.75
C SER A 479 -40.40 -40.01 31.49
N ASP A 480 -39.73 -38.88 31.34
CA ASP A 480 -38.74 -38.55 30.33
C ASP A 480 -37.30 -38.73 30.83
N ASP A 481 -37.13 -39.08 32.11
CA ASP A 481 -35.90 -39.31 32.84
C ASP A 481 -34.93 -38.11 32.92
N ASN A 482 -35.43 -36.88 32.66
CA ASN A 482 -34.65 -35.65 32.65
C ASN A 482 -35.22 -34.60 33.62
N LEU A 483 -34.60 -34.48 34.80
CA LEU A 483 -35.02 -33.53 35.84
C LEU A 483 -34.88 -32.04 35.43
N ARG A 484 -34.06 -31.76 34.42
CA ARG A 484 -33.77 -30.44 33.84
C ARG A 484 -33.57 -30.59 32.33
N THR A 485 -32.95 -29.62 31.67
CA THR A 485 -32.59 -29.70 30.25
C THR A 485 -31.90 -31.03 29.90
N ALA A 486 -32.35 -31.64 28.82
CA ALA A 486 -31.76 -32.83 28.23
C ALA A 486 -30.73 -32.45 27.17
N ALA A 487 -29.83 -33.39 26.83
CA ALA A 487 -28.98 -33.25 25.67
C ALA A 487 -29.85 -33.11 24.41
N VAL A 488 -29.48 -32.22 23.49
CA VAL A 488 -30.27 -32.01 22.27
C VAL A 488 -30.33 -33.29 21.43
N GLY A 489 -31.48 -33.50 20.80
CA GLY A 489 -31.77 -34.66 19.96
C GLY A 489 -32.06 -35.95 20.73
N THR A 490 -32.35 -35.86 22.03
CA THR A 490 -32.71 -37.02 22.87
C THR A 490 -34.08 -37.59 22.46
N PHE A 491 -35.04 -36.73 22.19
CA PHE A 491 -36.41 -37.13 21.84
C PHE A 491 -36.60 -37.28 20.33
N LYS A 492 -37.69 -37.94 19.92
CA LYS A 492 -38.00 -38.14 18.50
C LYS A 492 -38.11 -36.81 17.75
N PRO A 493 -37.65 -36.71 16.50
CA PRO A 493 -37.86 -35.51 15.70
C PRO A 493 -39.28 -35.46 15.13
N ASN A 494 -39.69 -34.27 14.66
CA ASN A 494 -40.89 -34.12 13.84
C ASN A 494 -40.66 -34.59 12.39
N ALA A 495 -41.68 -34.47 11.53
CA ALA A 495 -41.62 -34.95 10.14
C ALA A 495 -40.59 -34.22 9.24
N PHE A 496 -40.09 -33.05 9.65
CA PHE A 496 -38.97 -32.36 8.99
C PHE A 496 -37.61 -32.79 9.54
N GLY A 497 -37.58 -33.72 10.50
CA GLY A 497 -36.35 -34.20 11.11
C GLY A 497 -35.74 -33.21 12.09
N ILE A 498 -36.53 -32.30 12.66
CA ILE A 498 -36.09 -31.30 13.65
C ILE A 498 -36.46 -31.80 15.04
N HIS A 499 -35.52 -31.71 15.98
CA HIS A 499 -35.67 -32.15 17.35
C HIS A 499 -35.99 -30.99 18.29
N ASP A 500 -36.55 -31.36 19.45
CA ASP A 500 -36.74 -30.47 20.61
C ASP A 500 -37.53 -29.20 20.23
N MET A 501 -38.45 -29.30 19.27
CA MET A 501 -39.32 -28.17 18.90
C MET A 501 -40.36 -27.88 19.99
N LEU A 502 -40.57 -28.80 20.92
CA LEU A 502 -41.42 -28.64 22.10
C LEU A 502 -40.61 -29.08 23.31
N GLY A 503 -40.75 -28.39 24.44
CA GLY A 503 -40.03 -28.69 25.67
C GLY A 503 -38.53 -28.37 25.59
N ASN A 504 -37.74 -28.95 26.51
CA ASN A 504 -36.32 -28.69 26.75
C ASN A 504 -36.03 -27.23 27.14
N VAL A 505 -35.98 -26.29 26.18
CA VAL A 505 -35.89 -24.85 26.47
C VAL A 505 -36.83 -24.02 25.59
N GLU A 506 -37.32 -22.92 26.16
CA GLU A 506 -38.02 -21.91 25.37
C GLU A 506 -37.06 -21.27 24.37
N GLU A 507 -37.55 -20.95 23.19
CA GLU A 507 -36.70 -20.43 22.11
C GLU A 507 -37.03 -19.00 21.71
N TRP A 508 -36.01 -18.16 21.70
CA TRP A 508 -36.11 -16.83 21.10
C TRP A 508 -36.39 -16.88 19.60
N VAL A 509 -37.37 -16.09 19.15
CA VAL A 509 -37.60 -15.80 17.74
C VAL A 509 -37.41 -14.31 17.44
N ALA A 510 -37.32 -13.93 16.17
CA ALA A 510 -37.01 -12.57 15.75
C ALA A 510 -38.11 -11.54 16.07
N ASP A 511 -39.35 -12.00 16.21
CA ASP A 511 -40.56 -11.17 16.28
C ASP A 511 -40.66 -10.33 17.57
N CYS A 512 -41.22 -9.13 17.44
CA CYS A 512 -41.65 -8.34 18.60
C CYS A 512 -42.96 -8.89 19.16
N TRP A 513 -43.18 -8.74 20.46
CA TRP A 513 -44.43 -9.19 21.07
C TRP A 513 -45.65 -8.37 20.62
N HIS A 514 -46.74 -9.09 20.36
CA HIS A 514 -48.09 -8.55 20.14
C HIS A 514 -49.11 -9.44 20.85
N ASP A 515 -50.15 -8.81 21.41
CA ASP A 515 -51.17 -9.48 22.23
C ASP A 515 -52.13 -10.38 21.44
N ASP A 516 -52.04 -10.39 20.10
CA ASP A 516 -52.77 -11.28 19.17
C ASP A 516 -52.17 -11.25 17.74
N TYR A 517 -52.68 -12.11 16.86
CA TYR A 517 -52.30 -12.20 15.46
C TYR A 517 -53.06 -11.25 14.50
N ARG A 518 -53.92 -10.35 14.98
CA ARG A 518 -54.60 -9.39 14.10
C ARG A 518 -53.56 -8.47 13.46
N GLY A 519 -53.54 -8.43 12.13
CA GLY A 519 -52.56 -7.67 11.36
C GLY A 519 -51.16 -8.30 11.31
N ALA A 520 -50.99 -9.57 11.71
CA ALA A 520 -49.73 -10.29 11.51
C ALA A 520 -49.46 -10.57 10.00
N PRO A 521 -48.20 -10.57 9.54
CA PRO A 521 -47.86 -10.82 8.13
C PRO A 521 -48.32 -12.18 7.65
N SER A 522 -49.01 -12.28 6.50
CA SER A 522 -49.43 -13.56 5.89
C SER A 522 -48.28 -14.38 5.26
N SER A 523 -47.03 -13.95 5.44
CA SER A 523 -45.82 -14.62 4.97
C SER A 523 -44.93 -15.04 6.13
N GLN A 524 -43.84 -15.74 5.83
CA GLN A 524 -42.80 -16.15 6.79
C GLN A 524 -41.99 -14.99 7.39
N GLN A 525 -42.26 -13.73 7.04
CA GLN A 525 -41.53 -12.58 7.56
C GLN A 525 -41.83 -12.38 9.06
N SER A 526 -40.80 -11.97 9.81
CA SER A 526 -40.99 -11.57 11.21
C SER A 526 -41.85 -10.32 11.32
N ARG A 527 -42.70 -10.30 12.34
CA ARG A 527 -43.52 -9.16 12.71
C ARG A 527 -42.67 -8.17 13.49
N THR A 528 -42.20 -7.15 12.77
CA THR A 528 -41.44 -6.03 13.33
C THR A 528 -42.36 -4.85 13.65
N GLY A 529 -42.14 -4.18 14.79
CA GLY A 529 -43.00 -3.11 15.30
C GLY A 529 -43.75 -3.52 16.58
N GLY A 530 -44.46 -2.61 17.24
CA GLY A 530 -45.15 -2.91 18.51
C GLY A 530 -44.23 -2.91 19.73
N ARG A 531 -44.50 -3.78 20.73
CA ARG A 531 -43.79 -3.81 22.02
C ARG A 531 -42.46 -4.57 21.94
N CYS A 532 -41.53 -4.09 21.13
CA CYS A 532 -40.23 -4.74 20.89
C CYS A 532 -39.28 -4.78 22.11
N ALA A 533 -39.66 -4.16 23.24
CA ALA A 533 -38.96 -4.36 24.51
C ALA A 533 -39.06 -5.81 24.99
N ALA A 534 -40.15 -6.51 24.64
CA ALA A 534 -40.30 -7.94 24.82
C ALA A 534 -40.30 -8.64 23.46
N ARG A 535 -39.67 -9.81 23.41
CA ARG A 535 -39.56 -10.66 22.22
C ARG A 535 -40.35 -11.93 22.44
N VAL A 536 -40.89 -12.45 21.35
CA VAL A 536 -41.65 -13.70 21.37
C VAL A 536 -40.72 -14.86 21.73
N ILE A 537 -41.25 -15.80 22.51
CA ILE A 537 -40.64 -17.09 22.85
C ILE A 537 -41.64 -18.21 22.54
N ARG A 538 -41.12 -19.36 22.11
CA ARG A 538 -41.92 -20.52 21.65
C ARG A 538 -41.36 -21.83 22.23
N GLY A 539 -42.16 -22.91 22.15
CA GLY A 539 -41.71 -24.28 22.43
C GLY A 539 -42.02 -24.82 23.84
N GLY A 540 -42.06 -23.95 24.85
CA GLY A 540 -42.03 -24.40 26.25
C GLY A 540 -40.64 -24.89 26.65
N ALA A 541 -40.47 -25.35 27.88
CA ALA A 541 -39.21 -25.82 28.44
C ALA A 541 -39.42 -27.08 29.30
N TRP A 542 -38.32 -27.64 29.85
CA TRP A 542 -38.33 -28.80 30.75
C TRP A 542 -39.23 -28.65 31.99
N ASP A 543 -39.59 -27.42 32.38
CA ASP A 543 -40.50 -27.14 33.50
C ASP A 543 -41.92 -26.75 33.06
N SER A 544 -42.23 -26.84 31.76
CA SER A 544 -43.54 -26.48 31.19
C SER A 544 -44.55 -27.61 31.30
N ILE A 545 -45.83 -27.28 31.43
CA ILE A 545 -46.93 -28.26 31.32
C ILE A 545 -47.36 -28.42 29.84
N PRO A 546 -48.10 -29.48 29.47
CA PRO A 546 -48.56 -29.70 28.10
C PRO A 546 -49.21 -28.49 27.41
N GLU A 547 -49.98 -27.68 28.15
CA GLU A 547 -50.63 -26.46 27.65
C GLU A 547 -49.62 -25.37 27.23
N GLU A 548 -48.48 -25.31 27.91
CA GLU A 548 -47.37 -24.37 27.68
C GLU A 548 -46.39 -24.89 26.60
N ALA A 549 -46.53 -26.16 26.19
CA ALA A 549 -45.68 -26.83 25.20
C ALA A 549 -46.47 -27.25 23.94
N THR A 550 -47.52 -26.51 23.57
CA THR A 550 -48.20 -26.70 22.27
C THR A 550 -47.43 -26.01 21.14
N VAL A 551 -47.61 -26.49 19.90
CA VAL A 551 -46.98 -25.85 18.73
C VAL A 551 -47.43 -24.39 18.57
N SER A 552 -48.61 -24.00 19.05
CA SER A 552 -49.14 -22.63 18.96
C SER A 552 -48.85 -21.77 20.18
N TYR A 553 -48.49 -22.34 21.34
CA TYR A 553 -48.29 -21.60 22.58
C TYR A 553 -47.18 -20.54 22.47
N ARG A 554 -47.47 -19.33 22.91
CA ARG A 554 -46.58 -18.18 22.77
C ARG A 554 -46.45 -17.51 24.12
N SER A 555 -45.29 -16.95 24.37
CA SER A 555 -45.09 -16.03 25.48
C SER A 555 -44.12 -14.94 25.05
N SER A 556 -43.79 -14.03 25.96
CA SER A 556 -42.76 -13.03 25.72
C SER A 556 -41.88 -12.78 26.92
N SER A 557 -40.66 -12.36 26.63
CA SER A 557 -39.74 -11.90 27.66
C SER A 557 -38.79 -10.84 27.13
N ASN A 558 -38.16 -10.11 28.04
CA ASN A 558 -37.08 -9.16 27.76
C ASN A 558 -35.74 -9.56 28.38
N ARG A 559 -35.66 -10.74 29.01
CA ARG A 559 -34.48 -11.24 29.74
C ARG A 559 -34.20 -12.69 29.37
N GLY A 560 -32.95 -13.13 29.50
CA GLY A 560 -32.65 -14.57 29.51
C GLY A 560 -33.18 -15.25 30.78
N SER A 561 -33.30 -16.58 30.76
CA SER A 561 -33.58 -17.42 31.92
C SER A 561 -32.87 -18.77 31.78
N GLY A 562 -32.71 -19.52 32.87
CA GLY A 562 -32.14 -20.87 32.84
C GLY A 562 -32.98 -21.92 32.09
N THR A 563 -34.14 -21.53 31.57
CA THR A 563 -35.08 -22.35 30.79
C THR A 563 -35.19 -21.87 29.34
N ARG A 564 -34.38 -20.88 28.93
CA ARG A 564 -34.53 -20.20 27.65
C ARG A 564 -33.24 -20.15 26.87
N GLY A 565 -33.30 -20.69 25.65
CA GLY A 565 -32.25 -20.68 24.65
C GLY A 565 -32.76 -20.15 23.32
N PHE A 566 -32.22 -20.68 22.23
CA PHE A 566 -32.60 -20.32 20.86
C PHE A 566 -32.05 -21.32 19.85
N ARG A 567 -32.64 -21.34 18.66
CA ARG A 567 -32.06 -21.99 17.47
C ARG A 567 -31.89 -21.00 16.34
N VAL A 568 -31.12 -21.38 15.32
CA VAL A 568 -30.74 -20.48 14.22
C VAL A 568 -31.35 -20.92 12.89
N VAL A 569 -31.64 -19.94 12.04
CA VAL A 569 -31.98 -20.10 10.63
C VAL A 569 -30.84 -19.57 9.78
N ARG A 570 -30.55 -20.27 8.69
CA ARG A 570 -29.64 -19.84 7.62
C ARG A 570 -30.46 -19.64 6.34
N GLU A 571 -30.32 -18.47 5.74
CA GLU A 571 -30.90 -18.19 4.44
C GLU A 571 -30.23 -19.04 3.35
N LEU A 572 -31.02 -19.36 2.32
CA LEU A 572 -30.57 -20.20 1.22
C LEU A 572 -30.11 -19.35 0.02
#